data_AF-A0A379PN28-F1
#
_entry.id   AF-A0A379PN28-F1
#
_cell.length_a   1.000
_cell.length_b   1.000
_cell.length_c   1.000
_cell.angle_alpha   90.00
_cell.angle_beta   90.00
_cell.angle_gamma   90.00
#
_symmetry.space_group_name_H-M   'P 1'
#
loop_
_entity.id
_entity.type
_entity.pdbx_description
1 polymer ?
#
loop_
_entity_poly.entity_id
_entity_poly.type
_entity_poly.pdbx_seq_one_letter_code
_entity_poly.pdbx_strand_id
1 'polypeptide(L)'
;MRSPESVFEDLEADRASREAEMRLIDRLIQAAASANEQAMLKRSLILLMYAHLEGFCKFSLLSYTSALNALGLTCAEASYPVAAATLHKVFAALRDPNSKHETFRNRMPDDTQLHLSAREQMFVESYERITAHKVDIPDQVVDTKSNLSPDVLKKLLFQLGLDCLSIEVHRSNISKLLGIRNAISHGDRLLIPSDQALSDYLATTLAIMAFMQGEIYSALSGRKYLKSA
;
A
#
# COMPACT_ATOMS: atom_id res chain seq x y z
N MET A 1 -4.65 -20.58 -10.05
CA MET A 1 -3.53 -20.09 -9.23
C MET A 1 -2.67 -19.20 -10.11
N ARG A 2 -2.52 -17.91 -9.80
CA ARG A 2 -1.52 -17.06 -10.48
C ARG A 2 -0.15 -17.44 -9.94
N SER A 3 0.79 -17.81 -10.82
CA SER A 3 2.15 -18.14 -10.38
C SER A 3 2.90 -16.87 -9.96
N PRO A 4 3.93 -16.97 -9.10
CA PRO A 4 4.79 -15.83 -8.77
C PRO A 4 5.36 -15.13 -10.02
N GLU A 5 5.68 -15.91 -11.05
CA GLU A 5 6.19 -15.41 -12.34
C GLU A 5 5.13 -14.58 -13.07
N SER A 6 3.88 -15.05 -13.13
CA SER A 6 2.78 -14.29 -13.75
C SER A 6 2.51 -12.97 -13.02
N VAL A 7 2.58 -12.96 -11.68
CA VAL A 7 2.45 -11.71 -10.92
C VAL A 7 3.63 -10.79 -11.23
N PHE A 8 4.84 -11.31 -11.29
CA PHE A 8 6.03 -10.52 -11.60
C PHE A 8 5.99 -9.92 -13.01
N GLU A 9 5.53 -10.67 -14.01
CA GLU A 9 5.34 -10.20 -15.39
C GLU A 9 4.33 -9.05 -15.46
N ASP A 10 3.18 -9.18 -14.78
CA ASP A 10 2.17 -8.10 -14.67
C ASP A 10 2.80 -6.82 -14.07
N LEU A 11 3.61 -6.97 -13.00
CA LEU A 11 4.29 -5.84 -12.35
C LEU A 11 5.39 -5.23 -13.23
N GLU A 12 6.14 -6.05 -13.96
CA GLU A 12 7.21 -5.57 -14.86
C GLU A 12 6.62 -4.72 -15.99
N ALA A 13 5.53 -5.21 -16.61
CA ALA A 13 4.86 -4.49 -17.69
C ALA A 13 4.32 -3.13 -17.22
N ASP A 14 3.63 -3.07 -16.08
CA ASP A 14 3.12 -1.82 -15.52
C ASP A 14 4.27 -0.87 -15.11
N ARG A 15 5.33 -1.40 -14.47
CA ARG A 15 6.51 -0.61 -14.08
C ARG A 15 7.20 0.00 -15.30
N ALA A 16 7.44 -0.79 -16.33
CA ALA A 16 8.12 -0.36 -17.55
C ALA A 16 7.33 0.75 -18.27
N SER A 17 6.00 0.64 -18.32
CA SER A 17 5.14 1.68 -18.89
C SER A 17 5.26 3.01 -18.13
N ARG A 18 5.14 2.98 -16.80
CA ARG A 18 5.27 4.18 -15.94
C ARG A 18 6.66 4.81 -16.04
N GLU A 19 7.70 3.99 -16.06
CA GLU A 19 9.07 4.44 -16.21
C GLU A 19 9.30 5.12 -17.56
N ALA A 20 8.75 4.58 -18.65
CA ALA A 20 8.83 5.18 -19.97
C ALA A 20 8.16 6.56 -20.03
N GLU A 21 6.99 6.71 -19.40
CA GLU A 21 6.27 7.99 -19.32
C GLU A 21 7.09 9.05 -18.56
N MET A 22 7.63 8.72 -17.37
CA MET A 22 8.45 9.67 -16.60
C MET A 22 9.72 10.06 -17.35
N ARG A 23 10.41 9.09 -17.96
CA ARG A 23 11.62 9.36 -18.75
C ARG A 23 11.33 10.20 -19.99
N LEU A 24 10.15 10.05 -20.60
CA LEU A 24 9.75 10.89 -21.72
C LEU A 24 9.61 12.35 -21.29
N ILE A 25 8.86 12.62 -20.21
CA ILE A 25 8.69 13.99 -19.72
C ILE A 25 10.02 14.58 -19.28
N ASP A 26 10.89 13.81 -18.60
CA ASP A 26 12.22 14.27 -18.21
C ASP A 26 13.07 14.69 -19.42
N ARG A 27 13.06 13.91 -20.51
CA ARG A 27 13.72 14.32 -21.76
C ARG A 27 13.13 15.60 -22.35
N LEU A 28 11.82 15.78 -22.31
CA LEU A 28 11.17 17.00 -22.79
C LEU A 28 11.57 18.22 -21.96
N ILE A 29 11.78 18.06 -20.65
CA ILE A 29 12.29 19.14 -19.77
C ILE A 29 13.67 19.60 -20.24
N GLN A 30 14.56 18.68 -20.62
CA GLN A 30 15.91 19.00 -21.11
C GLN A 30 15.89 19.64 -22.50
N ALA A 31 14.90 19.32 -23.32
CA ALA A 31 14.73 19.85 -24.68
C ALA A 31 13.87 21.13 -24.75
N ALA A 32 13.33 21.61 -23.62
CA ALA A 32 12.41 22.74 -23.58
C ALA A 32 13.06 24.01 -24.15
N ALA A 33 12.31 24.74 -25.00
CA ALA A 33 12.82 25.92 -25.69
C ALA A 33 12.81 27.19 -24.82
N SER A 34 12.06 27.19 -23.72
CA SER A 34 11.93 28.33 -22.82
C SER A 34 11.88 27.91 -21.34
N ALA A 35 12.27 28.84 -20.46
CA ALA A 35 12.18 28.64 -19.02
C ALA A 35 10.72 28.40 -18.54
N ASN A 36 9.74 29.03 -19.19
CA ASN A 36 8.32 28.84 -18.86
C ASN A 36 7.86 27.42 -19.21
N GLU A 37 8.20 26.93 -20.40
CA GLU A 37 7.90 25.56 -20.81
C GLU A 37 8.57 24.55 -19.89
N GLN A 38 9.86 24.76 -19.58
CA GLN A 38 10.60 23.90 -18.66
C GLN A 38 9.94 23.86 -17.27
N ALA A 39 9.53 25.00 -16.73
CA ALA A 39 8.84 25.09 -15.44
C ALA A 39 7.50 24.34 -15.45
N MET A 40 6.72 24.46 -16.54
CA MET A 40 5.46 23.72 -16.70
C MET A 40 5.71 22.21 -16.73
N LEU A 41 6.68 21.75 -17.50
CA LEU A 41 7.02 20.32 -17.62
C LEU A 41 7.55 19.75 -16.29
N LYS A 42 8.39 20.49 -15.56
CA LYS A 42 8.85 20.12 -14.21
C LYS A 42 7.69 19.89 -13.25
N ARG A 43 6.71 20.80 -13.24
CA ARG A 43 5.51 20.68 -12.41
C ARG A 43 4.67 19.46 -12.82
N SER A 44 4.51 19.23 -14.13
CA SER A 44 3.82 18.05 -14.64
C SER A 44 4.50 16.75 -14.23
N LEU A 45 5.84 16.69 -14.28
CA LEU A 45 6.59 15.51 -13.86
C LEU A 45 6.42 15.22 -12.36
N ILE A 46 6.36 16.23 -11.49
CA ILE A 46 6.03 16.01 -10.06
C ILE A 46 4.69 15.30 -9.90
N LEU A 47 3.65 15.79 -10.58
CA LEU A 47 2.32 15.18 -10.49
C LEU A 47 2.33 13.75 -11.01
N LEU A 48 3.03 13.52 -12.13
CA LEU A 48 3.16 12.21 -12.76
C LEU A 48 3.93 11.22 -11.88
N MET A 49 5.08 11.62 -11.34
CA MET A 49 5.88 10.80 -10.41
C MET A 49 5.06 10.37 -9.19
N TYR A 50 4.33 11.31 -8.58
CA TYR A 50 3.51 10.99 -7.42
C TYR A 50 2.37 10.03 -7.78
N ALA A 51 1.63 10.30 -8.87
CA ALA A 51 0.55 9.43 -9.34
C ALA A 51 1.05 8.02 -9.69
N HIS A 52 2.23 7.93 -10.31
CA HIS A 52 2.85 6.66 -10.62
C HIS A 52 3.30 5.91 -9.38
N LEU A 53 3.95 6.58 -8.43
CA LEU A 53 4.37 5.99 -7.16
C LEU A 53 3.17 5.40 -6.40
N GLU A 54 2.14 6.21 -6.17
CA GLU A 54 0.93 5.79 -5.47
C GLU A 54 0.23 4.63 -6.21
N GLY A 55 0.02 4.80 -7.51
CA GLY A 55 -0.67 3.81 -8.33
C GLY A 55 0.09 2.48 -8.40
N PHE A 56 1.41 2.51 -8.54
CA PHE A 56 2.23 1.29 -8.63
C PHE A 56 2.27 0.53 -7.31
N CYS A 57 2.47 1.23 -6.18
CA CYS A 57 2.42 0.60 -4.86
C CYS A 57 1.05 -0.04 -4.59
N LYS A 58 -0.05 0.65 -4.93
CA LYS A 58 -1.40 0.09 -4.80
C LYS A 58 -1.59 -1.15 -5.68
N PHE A 59 -1.24 -1.05 -6.97
CA PHE A 59 -1.35 -2.16 -7.91
C PHE A 59 -0.54 -3.38 -7.45
N SER A 60 0.71 -3.14 -7.03
CA SER A 60 1.62 -4.14 -6.47
C SER A 60 1.00 -4.89 -5.28
N LEU A 61 0.54 -4.16 -4.25
CA LEU A 61 -0.04 -4.76 -3.06
C LEU A 61 -1.35 -5.51 -3.35
N LEU A 62 -2.21 -4.98 -4.23
CA LEU A 62 -3.43 -5.66 -4.65
C LEU A 62 -3.12 -6.97 -5.39
N SER A 63 -2.16 -6.95 -6.32
CA SER A 63 -1.70 -8.14 -7.03
C SER A 63 -1.16 -9.20 -6.06
N TYR A 64 -0.43 -8.79 -5.03
CA TYR A 64 0.04 -9.68 -3.96
C TYR A 64 -1.13 -10.32 -3.19
N THR A 65 -2.05 -9.51 -2.66
CA THR A 65 -3.21 -10.02 -1.90
C THR A 65 -4.10 -10.95 -2.75
N SER A 66 -4.33 -10.60 -4.02
CA SER A 66 -5.05 -11.45 -4.97
C SER A 66 -4.37 -12.80 -5.19
N ALA A 67 -3.03 -12.80 -5.31
CA ALA A 67 -2.27 -14.04 -5.41
C ALA A 67 -2.41 -14.91 -4.15
N LEU A 68 -2.34 -14.31 -2.95
CA LEU A 68 -2.53 -15.03 -1.69
C LEU A 68 -3.92 -15.64 -1.55
N ASN A 69 -4.97 -14.89 -1.86
CA ASN A 69 -6.35 -15.38 -1.81
C ASN A 69 -6.55 -16.57 -2.77
N ALA A 70 -5.87 -16.55 -3.93
CA ALA A 70 -5.94 -17.62 -4.92
C ALA A 70 -5.19 -18.90 -4.54
N LEU A 71 -4.37 -18.91 -3.48
CA LEU A 71 -3.68 -20.11 -2.99
C LEU A 71 -4.62 -21.05 -2.22
N GLY A 72 -5.73 -20.53 -1.69
CA GLY A 72 -6.67 -21.32 -0.90
C GLY A 72 -6.07 -21.85 0.41
N LEU A 73 -5.09 -21.14 0.98
CA LEU A 73 -4.52 -21.42 2.30
C LEU A 73 -5.57 -21.19 3.39
N THR A 74 -5.45 -21.91 4.49
CA THR A 74 -6.15 -21.61 5.74
C THR A 74 -5.36 -20.58 6.56
N CYS A 75 -6.04 -19.85 7.46
CA CYS A 75 -5.37 -18.95 8.39
C CYS A 75 -4.40 -19.69 9.34
N ALA A 76 -4.61 -20.99 9.57
CA ALA A 76 -3.68 -21.84 10.34
C ALA A 76 -2.33 -22.04 9.62
N GLU A 77 -2.34 -22.14 8.29
CA GLU A 77 -1.14 -22.33 7.45
C GLU A 77 -0.44 -20.99 7.13
N ALA A 78 -1.21 -19.89 7.13
CA ALA A 78 -0.73 -18.56 6.81
C ALA A 78 0.18 -17.97 7.91
N SER A 79 1.09 -17.09 7.50
CA SER A 79 1.87 -16.27 8.40
C SER A 79 0.96 -15.32 9.21
N TYR A 80 1.43 -14.89 10.39
CA TYR A 80 0.63 -14.04 11.27
C TYR A 80 0.13 -12.74 10.61
N PRO A 81 0.93 -12.02 9.80
CA PRO A 81 0.43 -10.83 9.08
C PRO A 81 -0.69 -11.16 8.10
N VAL A 82 -0.56 -12.24 7.32
CA VAL A 82 -1.57 -12.67 6.33
C VAL A 82 -2.87 -13.10 7.00
N ALA A 83 -2.78 -13.87 8.08
CA ALA A 83 -3.94 -14.25 8.90
C ALA A 83 -4.61 -13.01 9.50
N ALA A 84 -3.83 -12.07 10.04
CA ALA A 84 -4.36 -10.83 10.60
C ALA A 84 -5.02 -9.92 9.54
N ALA A 85 -4.48 -9.87 8.33
CA ALA A 85 -5.04 -9.13 7.20
C ALA A 85 -6.39 -9.72 6.75
N THR A 86 -6.53 -11.04 6.77
CA THR A 86 -7.83 -11.73 6.51
C THR A 86 -8.90 -11.30 7.53
N LEU A 87 -8.50 -11.09 8.79
CA LEU A 87 -9.39 -10.69 9.88
C LEU A 87 -9.68 -9.19 9.94
N HIS A 88 -9.39 -8.42 8.87
CA HIS A 88 -9.54 -6.96 8.84
C HIS A 88 -10.91 -6.49 9.36
N LYS A 89 -12.01 -7.07 8.87
CA LYS A 89 -13.38 -6.70 9.28
C LYS A 89 -13.66 -7.05 10.73
N VAL A 90 -13.17 -8.19 11.21
CA VAL A 90 -13.32 -8.65 12.59
C VAL A 90 -12.60 -7.67 13.53
N PHE A 91 -11.36 -7.31 13.22
CA PHE A 91 -10.61 -6.34 14.01
C PHE A 91 -11.15 -4.92 13.93
N ALA A 92 -11.73 -4.51 12.79
CA ALA A 92 -12.43 -3.24 12.68
C ALA A 92 -13.66 -3.21 13.62
N ALA A 93 -14.50 -4.26 13.59
CA ALA A 93 -15.67 -4.38 14.47
C ALA A 93 -15.30 -4.49 15.96
N LEU A 94 -14.19 -5.18 16.27
CA LEU A 94 -13.64 -5.28 17.62
C LEU A 94 -13.22 -3.91 18.19
N ARG A 95 -12.74 -3.01 17.33
CA ARG A 95 -12.28 -1.66 17.72
C ARG A 95 -13.36 -0.59 17.64
N ASP A 96 -14.45 -0.82 16.91
CA ASP A 96 -15.50 0.18 16.71
C ASP A 96 -16.35 0.36 17.99
N PRO A 97 -16.27 1.48 18.72
CA PRO A 97 -17.04 1.68 19.95
C PRO A 97 -18.56 1.65 19.74
N ASN A 98 -19.05 1.77 18.50
CA ASN A 98 -20.47 1.72 18.17
C ASN A 98 -20.97 0.29 17.88
N SER A 99 -20.09 -0.69 17.80
CA SER A 99 -20.46 -2.09 17.58
C SER A 99 -21.07 -2.68 18.85
N LYS A 100 -22.39 -2.92 18.82
CA LYS A 100 -23.17 -3.42 19.96
C LYS A 100 -23.46 -4.91 19.84
N HIS A 101 -23.10 -5.66 20.89
CA HIS A 101 -23.45 -7.07 21.03
C HIS A 101 -24.96 -7.28 21.16
N GLU A 102 -25.52 -8.28 20.44
CA GLU A 102 -26.96 -8.54 20.36
C GLU A 102 -27.64 -8.70 21.71
N THR A 103 -27.01 -9.43 22.63
CA THR A 103 -27.51 -9.65 24.01
C THR A 103 -27.73 -8.36 24.80
N PHE A 104 -26.86 -7.37 24.61
CA PHE A 104 -26.84 -6.15 25.44
C PHE A 104 -27.44 -4.93 24.73
N ARG A 105 -27.57 -4.96 23.39
CA ARG A 105 -27.97 -3.78 22.59
C ARG A 105 -29.29 -3.13 23.02
N ASN A 106 -30.21 -3.92 23.58
CA ASN A 106 -31.54 -3.45 24.00
C ASN A 106 -31.65 -3.23 25.53
N ARG A 107 -30.70 -3.76 26.31
CA ARG A 107 -30.75 -3.75 27.79
C ARG A 107 -29.77 -2.76 28.40
N MET A 108 -28.56 -2.70 27.84
CA MET A 108 -27.44 -1.88 28.32
C MET A 108 -26.76 -1.21 27.12
N PRO A 109 -27.50 -0.44 26.29
CA PRO A 109 -27.00 0.09 25.02
C PRO A 109 -25.82 1.06 25.14
N ASP A 110 -25.64 1.67 26.31
CA ASP A 110 -24.65 2.72 26.56
C ASP A 110 -23.43 2.19 27.33
N ASP A 111 -23.44 0.90 27.71
CA ASP A 111 -22.32 0.26 28.41
C ASP A 111 -21.24 -0.17 27.40
N THR A 112 -20.40 0.79 27.02
CA THR A 112 -19.33 0.61 26.04
C THR A 112 -18.29 -0.44 26.46
N GLN A 113 -18.00 -0.56 27.75
CA GLN A 113 -17.04 -1.54 28.29
C GLN A 113 -17.61 -2.95 28.20
N LEU A 114 -18.87 -3.15 28.60
CA LEU A 114 -19.56 -4.43 28.44
C LEU A 114 -19.60 -4.87 26.97
N HIS A 115 -19.90 -3.95 26.06
CA HIS A 115 -19.88 -4.23 24.63
C HIS A 115 -18.48 -4.55 24.08
N LEU A 116 -17.41 -3.95 24.63
CA LEU A 116 -16.03 -4.35 24.30
C LEU A 116 -15.72 -5.77 24.78
N SER A 117 -15.95 -6.08 26.06
CA SER A 117 -15.70 -7.42 26.61
C SER A 117 -16.50 -8.51 25.89
N ALA A 118 -17.74 -8.22 25.48
CA ALA A 118 -18.53 -9.15 24.68
C ALA A 118 -17.91 -9.43 23.30
N ARG A 119 -17.31 -8.41 22.65
CA ARG A 119 -16.61 -8.59 21.36
C ARG A 119 -15.30 -9.36 21.51
N GLU A 120 -14.58 -9.15 22.61
CA GLU A 120 -13.38 -9.92 22.95
C GLU A 120 -13.73 -11.40 23.16
N GLN A 121 -14.81 -11.71 23.88
CA GLN A 121 -15.30 -13.09 24.04
C GLN A 121 -15.68 -13.73 22.71
N MET A 122 -16.51 -13.05 21.88
CA MET A 122 -16.89 -13.56 20.55
C MET A 122 -15.68 -13.85 19.66
N PHE A 123 -14.63 -13.02 19.75
CA PHE A 123 -13.39 -13.24 19.00
C PHE A 123 -12.70 -14.53 19.44
N VAL A 124 -12.58 -14.77 20.75
CA VAL A 124 -11.98 -16.00 21.30
C VAL A 124 -12.82 -17.23 20.99
N GLU A 125 -14.15 -17.15 21.13
CA GLU A 125 -15.08 -18.24 20.75
C GLU A 125 -14.97 -18.62 19.27
N SER A 126 -14.67 -17.64 18.42
CA SER A 126 -14.51 -17.84 16.98
C SER A 126 -13.13 -18.41 16.60
N TYR A 127 -12.21 -18.63 17.55
CA TYR A 127 -10.81 -18.98 17.25
C TYR A 127 -10.68 -20.19 16.33
N GLU A 128 -11.34 -21.31 16.62
CA GLU A 128 -11.26 -22.53 15.78
C GLU A 128 -11.83 -22.29 14.37
N ARG A 129 -12.86 -21.46 14.25
CA ARG A 129 -13.44 -21.08 12.95
C ARG A 129 -12.51 -20.17 12.17
N ILE A 130 -11.83 -19.26 12.87
CA ILE A 130 -10.84 -18.34 12.30
C ILE A 130 -9.66 -19.12 11.75
N THR A 131 -9.09 -20.06 12.51
CA THR A 131 -7.92 -20.84 12.06
C THR A 131 -8.24 -21.72 10.87
N ALA A 132 -9.44 -22.31 10.82
CA ALA A 132 -9.92 -23.09 9.68
C ALA A 132 -10.38 -22.25 8.48
N HIS A 133 -10.56 -20.94 8.64
CA HIS A 133 -11.01 -20.06 7.56
C HIS A 133 -9.96 -19.96 6.46
N LYS A 134 -10.43 -19.85 5.21
CA LYS A 134 -9.55 -19.59 4.06
C LYS A 134 -9.01 -18.17 4.14
N VAL A 135 -7.77 -17.96 3.72
CA VAL A 135 -7.21 -16.63 3.53
C VAL A 135 -8.06 -15.89 2.49
N ASP A 136 -8.63 -14.78 2.91
CA ASP A 136 -9.41 -13.85 2.10
C ASP A 136 -9.10 -12.43 2.57
N ILE A 137 -8.05 -11.84 2.00
CA ILE A 137 -7.62 -10.47 2.27
C ILE A 137 -8.46 -9.53 1.39
N PRO A 138 -9.31 -8.67 1.98
CA PRO A 138 -10.10 -7.75 1.19
C PRO A 138 -9.26 -6.57 0.70
N ASP A 139 -9.60 -6.04 -0.49
CA ASP A 139 -8.92 -4.87 -1.09
C ASP A 139 -8.85 -3.65 -0.15
N GLN A 140 -9.77 -3.51 0.80
CA GLN A 140 -9.79 -2.43 1.79
C GLN A 140 -8.57 -2.45 2.72
N VAL A 141 -7.83 -3.57 2.80
CA VAL A 141 -6.54 -3.61 3.49
C VAL A 141 -5.51 -2.73 2.78
N VAL A 142 -5.58 -2.64 1.44
CA VAL A 142 -4.71 -1.79 0.62
C VAL A 142 -5.33 -0.38 0.48
N ASP A 143 -5.35 0.36 1.58
CA ASP A 143 -5.84 1.73 1.62
C ASP A 143 -4.70 2.76 1.72
N THR A 144 -4.55 3.58 0.68
CA THR A 144 -3.56 4.67 0.64
C THR A 144 -4.02 5.91 1.40
N LYS A 145 -5.19 5.93 2.05
CA LYS A 145 -5.73 7.07 2.81
C LYS A 145 -5.78 8.37 2.00
N SER A 146 -6.12 8.27 0.73
CA SER A 146 -6.11 9.36 -0.25
C SER A 146 -4.74 9.98 -0.58
N ASN A 147 -3.65 9.56 0.10
CA ASN A 147 -2.28 9.95 -0.19
C ASN A 147 -1.29 8.92 0.35
N LEU A 148 -0.45 8.35 -0.52
CA LEU A 148 0.65 7.48 -0.13
C LEU A 148 1.79 8.26 0.56
N SER A 149 1.68 8.48 1.86
CA SER A 149 2.79 8.97 2.69
C SER A 149 3.78 7.85 3.03
N PRO A 150 5.02 8.15 3.48
CA PRO A 150 5.95 7.11 3.88
C PRO A 150 5.39 6.23 5.00
N ASP A 151 4.68 6.85 5.96
CA ASP A 151 4.09 6.13 7.08
C ASP A 151 2.90 5.24 6.63
N VAL A 152 2.17 5.64 5.59
CA VAL A 152 1.12 4.81 4.97
C VAL A 152 1.76 3.61 4.27
N LEU A 153 2.76 3.83 3.41
CA LEU A 153 3.46 2.74 2.70
C LEU A 153 4.08 1.75 3.69
N LYS A 154 4.76 2.24 4.74
CA LYS A 154 5.32 1.41 5.82
C LYS A 154 4.27 0.52 6.48
N LYS A 155 3.11 1.10 6.81
CA LYS A 155 2.00 0.38 7.45
C LYS A 155 1.45 -0.71 6.55
N LEU A 156 1.25 -0.41 5.27
CA LEU A 156 0.75 -1.38 4.29
C LEU A 156 1.71 -2.57 4.13
N LEU A 157 3.02 -2.29 3.99
CA LEU A 157 4.06 -3.33 3.92
C LEU A 157 4.05 -4.21 5.18
N PHE A 158 4.06 -3.59 6.36
CA PHE A 158 4.06 -4.31 7.63
C PHE A 158 2.79 -5.17 7.83
N GLN A 159 1.61 -4.63 7.50
CA GLN A 159 0.33 -5.34 7.61
C GLN A 159 0.28 -6.60 6.75
N LEU A 160 1.00 -6.60 5.63
CA LEU A 160 1.05 -7.72 4.69
C LEU A 160 2.28 -8.62 4.89
N GLY A 161 3.09 -8.37 5.92
CA GLY A 161 4.28 -9.18 6.23
C GLY A 161 5.44 -8.99 5.25
N LEU A 162 5.47 -7.84 4.57
CA LEU A 162 6.55 -7.44 3.66
C LEU A 162 7.57 -6.57 4.39
N ASP A 163 8.79 -6.49 3.87
CA ASP A 163 9.83 -5.61 4.44
C ASP A 163 9.39 -4.13 4.39
N CYS A 164 9.23 -3.54 5.57
CA CYS A 164 8.82 -2.14 5.73
C CYS A 164 9.97 -1.21 6.11
N LEU A 165 11.16 -1.73 6.39
CA LEU A 165 12.31 -0.95 6.83
C LEU A 165 13.16 -0.47 5.66
N SER A 166 13.23 -1.24 4.58
CA SER A 166 14.00 -0.87 3.37
C SER A 166 13.53 0.42 2.72
N ILE A 167 12.27 0.85 2.95
CA ILE A 167 11.75 2.12 2.41
C ILE A 167 12.14 3.36 3.23
N GLU A 168 12.71 3.20 4.43
CA GLU A 168 13.02 4.33 5.33
C GLU A 168 14.06 5.30 4.73
N VAL A 169 14.99 4.77 3.94
CA VAL A 169 15.98 5.59 3.22
C VAL A 169 15.31 6.60 2.26
N HIS A 170 14.09 6.30 1.79
CA HIS A 170 13.32 7.14 0.88
C HIS A 170 12.33 8.08 1.57
N ARG A 171 12.18 7.98 2.91
CA ARG A 171 11.14 8.69 3.69
C ARG A 171 11.10 10.20 3.44
N SER A 172 12.27 10.83 3.41
CA SER A 172 12.40 12.28 3.20
C SER A 172 11.90 12.69 1.81
N ASN A 173 12.29 11.95 0.78
CA ASN A 173 11.94 12.27 -0.61
C ASN A 173 10.46 12.01 -0.90
N ILE A 174 9.88 10.92 -0.40
CA ILE A 174 8.42 10.67 -0.51
C ILE A 174 7.64 11.81 0.16
N SER A 175 8.05 12.23 1.36
CA SER A 175 7.38 13.32 2.09
C SER A 175 7.41 14.64 1.33
N LYS A 176 8.59 14.99 0.77
CA LYS A 176 8.76 16.20 -0.03
C LYS A 176 7.98 16.14 -1.34
N LEU A 177 8.03 15.01 -2.06
CA LEU A 177 7.28 14.80 -3.29
C LEU A 177 5.78 14.98 -3.07
N LEU A 178 5.23 14.37 -2.02
CA LEU A 178 3.84 14.54 -1.61
C LEU A 178 3.50 16.01 -1.31
N GLY A 179 4.36 16.70 -0.55
CA GLY A 179 4.16 18.11 -0.21
C GLY A 179 4.12 19.01 -1.44
N ILE A 180 5.07 18.84 -2.37
CA ILE A 180 5.14 19.62 -3.61
C ILE A 180 3.96 19.28 -4.52
N ARG A 181 3.58 17.99 -4.64
CA ARG A 181 2.39 17.57 -5.38
C ARG A 181 1.13 18.23 -4.84
N ASN A 182 0.96 18.31 -3.53
CA ASN A 182 -0.20 18.94 -2.91
C ASN A 182 -0.23 20.44 -3.21
N ALA A 183 0.90 21.15 -3.07
CA ALA A 183 0.98 22.56 -3.41
C ALA A 183 0.65 22.83 -4.90
N ILE A 184 1.21 22.04 -5.83
CA ILE A 184 0.94 22.18 -7.27
C ILE A 184 -0.54 21.91 -7.59
N SER A 185 -1.10 20.84 -7.05
CA SER A 185 -2.51 20.46 -7.29
C SER A 185 -3.52 21.45 -6.69
N HIS A 186 -3.15 22.13 -5.60
CA HIS A 186 -3.94 23.23 -5.03
C HIS A 186 -3.71 24.59 -5.70
N GLY A 187 -2.90 24.65 -6.76
CA GLY A 187 -2.79 25.83 -7.62
C GLY A 187 -1.58 26.73 -7.36
N ASP A 188 -0.59 26.29 -6.59
CA ASP A 188 0.67 27.02 -6.47
C ASP A 188 1.43 26.99 -7.82
N ARG A 189 1.40 28.12 -8.51
CA ARG A 189 2.01 28.32 -9.84
C ARG A 189 3.47 28.75 -9.76
N LEU A 190 3.91 29.27 -8.60
CA LEU A 190 5.28 29.76 -8.41
C LEU A 190 6.21 28.66 -7.92
N LEU A 191 5.66 27.59 -7.35
CA LEU A 191 6.44 26.42 -6.95
C LEU A 191 6.97 25.64 -8.16
N ILE A 192 8.27 25.76 -8.39
CA ILE A 192 9.02 25.02 -9.40
C ILE A 192 10.15 24.26 -8.68
N PRO A 193 10.20 22.92 -8.76
CA PRO A 193 11.27 22.15 -8.15
C PRO A 193 12.61 22.44 -8.87
N SER A 194 13.71 22.41 -8.11
CA SER A 194 15.05 22.45 -8.69
C SER A 194 15.36 21.16 -9.46
N ASP A 195 16.33 21.22 -10.37
CA ASP A 195 16.75 20.03 -11.15
C ASP A 195 17.25 18.90 -10.23
N GLN A 196 17.98 19.25 -9.17
CA GLN A 196 18.43 18.27 -8.19
C GLN A 196 17.24 17.61 -7.48
N ALA A 197 16.27 18.40 -7.02
CA ALA A 197 15.10 17.85 -6.34
C ALA A 197 14.29 16.94 -7.27
N LEU A 198 14.12 17.35 -8.54
CA LEU A 198 13.43 16.55 -9.55
C LEU A 198 14.13 15.21 -9.79
N SER A 199 15.46 15.22 -9.93
CA SER A 199 16.28 14.02 -10.08
C SER A 199 16.16 13.10 -8.86
N ASP A 200 16.24 13.66 -7.65
CA ASP A 200 16.11 12.91 -6.40
C ASP A 200 14.73 12.22 -6.29
N TYR A 201 13.66 12.91 -6.68
CA TYR A 201 12.31 12.35 -6.65
C TYR A 201 12.10 11.30 -7.74
N LEU A 202 12.65 11.49 -8.93
CA LEU A 202 12.59 10.51 -10.01
C LEU A 202 13.33 9.22 -9.60
N ALA A 203 14.56 9.35 -9.12
CA ALA A 203 15.35 8.23 -8.62
C ALA A 203 14.64 7.50 -7.48
N THR A 204 14.05 8.25 -6.54
CA THR A 204 13.27 7.67 -5.43
C THR A 204 12.04 6.92 -5.93
N THR A 205 11.30 7.49 -6.88
CA THR A 205 10.10 6.87 -7.45
C THR A 205 10.43 5.55 -8.14
N LEU A 206 11.46 5.55 -8.99
CA LEU A 206 11.93 4.35 -9.69
C LEU A 206 12.44 3.29 -8.70
N ALA A 207 13.21 3.69 -7.69
CA ALA A 207 13.75 2.78 -6.68
C ALA A 207 12.64 2.09 -5.87
N ILE A 208 11.60 2.82 -5.45
CA ILE A 208 10.48 2.24 -4.71
C ILE A 208 9.69 1.27 -5.61
N MET A 209 9.43 1.61 -6.86
CA MET A 209 8.72 0.70 -7.77
C MET A 209 9.52 -0.60 -8.00
N ALA A 210 10.83 -0.51 -8.21
CA ALA A 210 11.70 -1.68 -8.32
C ALA A 210 11.71 -2.52 -7.03
N PHE A 211 11.79 -1.85 -5.86
CA PHE A 211 11.71 -2.51 -4.56
C PHE A 211 10.39 -3.27 -4.38
N MET A 212 9.26 -2.62 -4.64
CA MET A 212 7.93 -3.23 -4.50
C MET A 212 7.79 -4.49 -5.35
N GLN A 213 8.23 -4.44 -6.61
CA GLN A 213 8.22 -5.59 -7.49
C GLN A 213 9.10 -6.73 -6.98
N GLY A 214 10.34 -6.42 -6.60
CA GLY A 214 11.29 -7.41 -6.08
C GLY A 214 10.83 -8.04 -4.77
N GLU A 215 10.26 -7.25 -3.86
CA GLU A 215 9.77 -7.72 -2.57
C GLU A 215 8.55 -8.64 -2.72
N ILE A 216 7.60 -8.30 -3.61
CA ILE A 216 6.44 -9.17 -3.89
C ILE A 216 6.90 -10.50 -4.47
N TYR A 217 7.80 -10.47 -5.46
CA TYR A 217 8.33 -11.69 -6.04
C TYR A 217 9.07 -12.54 -5.01
N SER A 218 9.94 -11.92 -4.21
CA SER A 218 10.66 -12.58 -3.12
C SER A 218 9.69 -13.22 -2.11
N ALA A 219 8.63 -12.50 -1.72
CA ALA A 219 7.64 -13.00 -0.77
C ALA A 219 6.84 -14.18 -1.31
N LEU A 220 6.44 -14.14 -2.59
CA LEU A 220 5.69 -15.21 -3.24
C LEU A 220 6.56 -16.44 -3.51
N SER A 221 7.72 -16.25 -4.14
CA SER A 221 8.64 -17.34 -4.52
C SER A 221 9.28 -17.99 -3.28
N GLY A 222 9.63 -17.19 -2.28
CA GLY A 222 10.15 -17.66 -0.99
C GLY A 222 9.09 -18.17 -0.02
N ARG A 223 7.80 -18.13 -0.40
CA ARG A 223 6.67 -18.55 0.44
C ARG A 223 6.65 -17.91 1.83
N LYS A 224 7.07 -16.64 1.95
CA LYS A 224 7.08 -15.88 3.22
C LYS A 224 5.68 -15.74 3.86
N TYR A 225 4.63 -16.00 3.07
CA TYR A 225 3.24 -16.01 3.50
C TYR A 225 2.84 -17.27 4.30
N LEU A 226 3.70 -18.29 4.38
CA LEU A 226 3.46 -19.47 5.23
C LEU A 226 3.99 -19.23 6.64
N LYS A 227 3.33 -19.84 7.62
CA LYS A 227 3.84 -19.89 9.00
C LYS A 227 5.14 -20.67 9.03
N SER A 228 6.19 -20.09 9.62
CA SER A 228 7.44 -20.83 9.88
C SER A 228 7.15 -21.96 10.87
N ALA A 229 7.64 -23.16 10.56
CA ALA A 229 7.57 -24.33 11.44
C ALA A 229 8.43 -24.14 12.69
#